data_AF-A0A7K3RLG6-F1
#
_entry.id   AF-A0A7K3RLG6-F1
#
_cell.length_a   1.000
_cell.length_b   1.000
_cell.length_c   1.000
_cell.angle_alpha   90.00
_cell.angle_beta   90.00
_cell.angle_gamma   90.00
#
_symmetry.space_group_name_H-M   'P 1'
#
loop_
_entity.id
_entity.type
_entity.pdbx_description
1 polymer ?
#
loop_
_entity_poly.entity_id
_entity_poly.type
_entity_poly.pdbx_seq_one_letter_code
_entity_poly.pdbx_strand_id
1 'polypeptide(L)'
;MRYCILGTTRALRDDGTAVPLGGARLRALLTVLALRPGRTVPAAVLVDEVWDGDPPADAAGALQALVGRARRALGRSAVESVAGGYRLAAPPDAVDLHRFERLAGEGSRALEEGDAPQALALLEEALALWHGPALVDLPDRAATASRWEARRLDARRAGLGALLALGRAGDALPELAVLCDAHPLDEPLQVLRITALRDAGRPAEALAAYEEVRTLLDDRLGTAPGPALRALHTELLHQEPPPPPVSSAPGPAPRPAPGRPP
;
A
#
# COMPACT_ATOMS: atom_id res chain seq x y z
N MET A 1 -8.40 -19.48 12.63
CA MET A 1 -9.34 -18.55 11.97
C MET A 1 -8.60 -17.29 11.58
N ARG A 2 -8.94 -16.68 10.43
CA ARG A 2 -8.46 -15.36 9.98
C ARG A 2 -9.63 -14.42 9.72
N TYR A 3 -9.47 -13.15 10.01
CA TYR A 3 -10.47 -12.11 9.82
C TYR A 3 -9.93 -11.07 8.84
N CYS A 4 -10.66 -10.84 7.75
CA CYS A 4 -10.26 -9.90 6.72
C CYS A 4 -11.16 -8.67 6.77
N ILE A 5 -10.62 -7.49 7.05
CA ILE A 5 -11.33 -6.21 7.16
C ILE A 5 -10.74 -5.12 6.24
N LEU A 6 -9.69 -5.43 5.48
CA LEU A 6 -9.13 -4.57 4.43
C LEU A 6 -9.89 -4.79 3.10
N GLY A 7 -11.19 -4.49 3.14
CA GLY A 7 -12.18 -4.77 2.09
C GLY A 7 -13.48 -5.25 2.73
N THR A 8 -14.34 -5.90 1.94
CA THR A 8 -15.55 -6.52 2.50
C THR A 8 -15.16 -7.56 3.54
N THR A 9 -15.77 -7.46 4.72
CA THR A 9 -15.42 -8.25 5.88
C THR A 9 -15.67 -9.72 5.60
N ARG A 10 -14.62 -10.52 5.78
CA ARG A 10 -14.66 -11.98 5.64
C ARG A 10 -14.05 -12.62 6.87
N ALA A 11 -14.47 -13.85 7.15
CA ALA A 11 -13.77 -14.72 8.07
C ALA A 11 -13.40 -15.99 7.30
N LEU A 12 -12.17 -16.44 7.46
CA LEU A 12 -11.63 -17.63 6.84
C LEU A 12 -11.24 -18.64 7.92
N ARG A 13 -11.52 -19.92 7.67
CA ARG A 13 -10.98 -21.02 8.46
C ARG A 13 -9.47 -21.13 8.24
N ASP A 14 -8.80 -21.93 9.06
CA ASP A 14 -7.34 -22.12 8.95
C ASP A 14 -6.94 -22.80 7.63
N ASP A 15 -7.85 -23.55 7.03
CA ASP A 15 -7.72 -24.14 5.69
C ASP A 15 -8.01 -23.14 4.54
N GLY A 16 -8.32 -21.88 4.86
CA GLY A 16 -8.66 -20.83 3.89
C GLY A 16 -10.13 -20.79 3.46
N THR A 17 -10.97 -21.73 3.90
CA THR A 17 -12.39 -21.78 3.53
C THR A 17 -13.14 -20.57 4.10
N ALA A 18 -13.90 -19.88 3.25
CA ALA A 18 -14.72 -18.74 3.66
C ALA A 18 -15.89 -19.18 4.56
N VAL A 19 -16.07 -18.45 5.67
CA VAL A 19 -17.22 -18.58 6.55
C VAL A 19 -18.32 -17.62 6.08
N PRO A 20 -19.57 -18.11 5.87
CA PRO A 20 -20.67 -17.26 5.43
C PRO A 20 -21.09 -16.29 6.55
N LEU A 21 -20.77 -15.01 6.39
CA LEU A 21 -21.19 -13.94 7.29
C LEU A 21 -22.55 -13.39 6.86
N GLY A 22 -23.61 -13.77 7.58
CA GLY A 22 -25.00 -13.41 7.31
C GLY A 22 -25.37 -11.95 7.56
N GLY A 23 -25.03 -11.08 6.60
CA GLY A 23 -25.55 -9.71 6.46
C GLY A 23 -24.62 -8.57 6.92
N ALA A 24 -24.91 -7.34 6.47
CA ALA A 24 -24.08 -6.16 6.70
C ALA A 24 -23.81 -5.87 8.19
N ARG A 25 -24.84 -5.93 9.05
CA ARG A 25 -24.68 -5.70 10.50
C ARG A 25 -23.78 -6.71 11.20
N LEU A 26 -23.76 -7.97 10.73
CA LEU A 26 -22.84 -8.97 11.29
C LEU A 26 -21.41 -8.69 10.85
N ARG A 27 -21.22 -8.28 9.59
CA ARG A 27 -19.92 -7.85 9.09
C ARG A 27 -19.42 -6.62 9.87
N ALA A 28 -20.24 -5.58 10.01
CA ALA A 28 -19.93 -4.40 10.82
C ALA A 28 -19.51 -4.77 12.25
N LEU A 29 -20.28 -5.61 12.95
CA LEU A 29 -19.93 -6.08 14.29
C LEU A 29 -18.54 -6.72 14.33
N LEU A 30 -18.25 -7.61 13.38
CA LEU A 30 -16.95 -8.26 13.29
C LEU A 30 -15.83 -7.27 12.96
N THR A 31 -16.09 -6.27 12.10
CA THR A 31 -15.13 -5.20 11.80
C THR A 31 -14.78 -4.41 13.06
N VAL A 32 -15.77 -3.95 13.84
CA VAL A 32 -15.54 -3.17 15.07
C VAL A 32 -14.73 -3.94 16.10
N LEU A 33 -15.02 -5.24 16.26
CA LEU A 33 -14.27 -6.12 17.17
C LEU A 33 -12.86 -6.43 16.64
N ALA A 34 -12.69 -6.65 15.34
CA ALA A 34 -11.41 -6.96 14.71
C ALA A 34 -10.46 -5.75 14.65
N LEU A 35 -10.97 -4.52 14.67
CA LEU A 35 -10.17 -3.31 14.88
C LEU A 35 -9.46 -3.28 16.24
N ARG A 36 -10.00 -4.02 17.23
CA ARG A 36 -9.53 -4.02 18.62
C ARG A 36 -9.32 -5.47 19.10
N PRO A 37 -8.47 -6.27 18.44
CA PRO A 37 -8.37 -7.70 18.70
C PRO A 37 -7.90 -7.95 20.15
N GLY A 38 -8.51 -8.92 20.82
CA GLY A 38 -8.23 -9.25 22.21
C GLY A 38 -8.70 -8.22 23.26
N ARG A 39 -9.18 -7.04 22.84
CA ARG A 39 -9.68 -5.99 23.74
C ARG A 39 -11.20 -6.05 23.87
N THR A 40 -11.69 -5.73 25.07
CA THR A 40 -13.12 -5.59 25.32
C THR A 40 -13.64 -4.32 24.66
N VAL A 41 -14.69 -4.46 23.85
CA VAL A 41 -15.47 -3.34 23.31
C VAL A 41 -16.79 -3.26 24.09
N PRO A 42 -17.10 -2.11 24.72
CA PRO A 42 -18.35 -1.94 25.44
C PRO A 42 -19.58 -2.15 24.55
N ALA A 43 -20.66 -2.71 25.11
CA ALA A 43 -21.88 -2.96 24.36
C ALA A 43 -22.47 -1.68 23.73
N ALA A 44 -22.43 -0.55 24.44
CA ALA A 44 -22.90 0.73 23.93
C ALA A 44 -22.11 1.20 22.69
N VAL A 45 -20.78 1.06 22.71
CA VAL A 45 -19.91 1.38 21.56
C VAL A 45 -20.22 0.47 20.37
N LEU A 46 -20.44 -0.83 20.62
CA LEU A 46 -20.81 -1.76 19.55
C LEU A 46 -22.18 -1.44 18.94
N VAL A 47 -23.13 -0.96 19.75
CA VAL A 47 -24.42 -0.49 19.24
C VAL A 47 -24.22 0.75 18.37
N ASP A 48 -23.45 1.72 18.85
CA ASP A 48 -23.25 2.97 18.12
C ASP A 48 -22.56 2.73 16.78
N GLU A 49 -21.47 1.96 16.76
CA GLU A 49 -20.68 1.71 15.54
C GLU A 49 -21.37 0.77 14.53
N VAL A 50 -22.30 -0.08 14.96
CA VAL A 50 -23.02 -1.00 14.06
C VAL A 50 -24.30 -0.37 13.48
N TRP A 51 -24.89 0.60 14.19
CA TRP A 51 -26.15 1.23 13.82
C TRP A 51 -26.07 2.73 13.52
N ASP A 52 -24.90 3.35 13.67
CA ASP A 52 -24.65 4.76 13.30
C ASP A 52 -25.61 5.75 13.98
N GLY A 53 -25.81 5.55 15.29
CA GLY A 53 -26.73 6.38 16.07
C GLY A 53 -28.23 6.14 15.82
N ASP A 54 -28.62 5.20 14.93
CA ASP A 54 -30.02 4.77 14.74
C ASP A 54 -30.26 3.31 15.20
N PRO A 55 -30.12 3.02 16.50
CA PRO A 55 -30.31 1.68 17.02
C PRO A 55 -31.80 1.29 17.12
N PRO A 56 -32.12 -0.01 17.02
CA PRO A 56 -33.48 -0.48 17.27
C PRO A 56 -33.89 -0.23 18.73
N ALA A 57 -35.19 -0.17 18.98
CA ALA A 57 -35.75 0.05 20.31
C ALA A 57 -35.19 -0.91 21.38
N ASP A 58 -34.94 -2.17 21.02
CA ASP A 58 -34.19 -3.14 21.84
C ASP A 58 -32.77 -3.36 21.28
N ALA A 59 -31.91 -2.36 21.47
CA ALA A 59 -30.52 -2.40 21.03
C ALA A 59 -29.72 -3.54 21.68
N ALA A 60 -29.97 -3.80 22.97
CA ALA A 60 -29.29 -4.84 23.72
C ALA A 60 -29.63 -6.24 23.19
N GLY A 61 -30.91 -6.55 23.00
CA GLY A 61 -31.36 -7.81 22.41
C GLY A 61 -30.88 -7.98 20.97
N ALA A 62 -30.89 -6.90 20.17
CA ALA A 62 -30.39 -6.92 18.80
C ALA A 62 -28.88 -7.23 18.73
N LEU A 63 -28.07 -6.62 19.62
CA LEU A 63 -26.65 -6.92 19.73
C LEU A 63 -26.40 -8.36 20.17
N GLN A 64 -27.12 -8.85 21.18
CA GLN A 64 -27.03 -10.24 21.62
C GLN A 64 -27.37 -11.22 20.49
N ALA A 65 -28.39 -10.93 19.68
CA ALA A 65 -28.75 -11.73 18.52
C ALA A 65 -27.67 -11.73 17.43
N LEU A 66 -27.01 -10.59 17.18
CA LEU A 66 -25.85 -10.51 16.28
C LEU A 66 -24.67 -11.35 16.81
N VAL A 67 -24.33 -11.25 18.09
CA VAL A 67 -23.28 -12.06 18.71
C VAL A 67 -23.62 -13.55 18.65
N GLY A 68 -24.87 -13.92 18.89
CA GLY A 68 -25.34 -15.31 18.74
C GLY A 68 -25.20 -15.82 17.30
N ARG A 69 -25.44 -14.98 16.29
CA ARG A 69 -25.17 -15.32 14.88
C ARG A 69 -23.68 -15.45 14.59
N ALA A 70 -22.85 -14.53 15.09
CA ALA A 70 -21.40 -14.60 14.96
C ALA A 70 -20.85 -15.93 15.51
N ARG A 71 -21.25 -16.30 16.72
CA ARG A 71 -20.86 -17.56 17.37
C ARG A 71 -21.32 -18.81 16.63
N ARG A 72 -22.50 -18.78 15.99
CA ARG A 72 -22.98 -19.89 15.16
C ARG A 72 -22.12 -20.06 13.90
N ALA A 73 -21.71 -18.97 13.27
CA ALA A 73 -20.90 -19.01 12.05
C ALA A 73 -19.42 -19.34 12.33
N LEU A 74 -18.83 -18.70 13.33
CA LEU A 74 -17.39 -18.71 13.61
C LEU A 74 -16.97 -19.73 14.67
N GLY A 75 -17.90 -20.22 15.48
CA GLY A 75 -17.63 -21.01 16.68
C GLY A 75 -17.88 -20.21 17.96
N ARG A 76 -18.32 -20.92 19.01
CA ARG A 76 -18.77 -20.30 20.27
C ARG A 76 -17.70 -19.44 20.97
N SER A 77 -16.43 -19.83 20.84
CA SER A 77 -15.29 -19.14 21.45
C SER A 77 -14.80 -17.93 20.66
N ALA A 78 -15.23 -17.73 19.41
CA ALA A 78 -14.69 -16.65 18.57
C ALA A 78 -15.02 -15.25 19.12
N VAL A 79 -16.21 -15.08 19.71
CA VAL A 79 -16.63 -13.84 20.36
C VAL A 79 -16.95 -14.13 21.81
N GLU A 80 -16.17 -13.56 22.72
CA GLU A 80 -16.34 -13.77 24.15
C GLU A 80 -17.21 -12.69 24.78
N SER A 81 -18.05 -13.11 25.72
CA SER A 81 -18.80 -12.21 26.59
C SER A 81 -17.93 -11.90 27.80
N VAL A 82 -17.65 -10.63 27.99
CA VAL A 82 -16.84 -10.10 29.09
C VAL A 82 -17.64 -9.03 29.81
N ALA A 83 -17.29 -8.71 31.06
CA ALA A 83 -18.01 -7.70 31.83
C ALA A 83 -18.12 -6.38 31.03
N GLY A 84 -19.36 -5.94 30.77
CA GLY A 84 -19.65 -4.70 30.05
C GLY A 84 -19.59 -4.75 28.52
N GLY A 85 -19.25 -5.90 27.89
CA GLY A 85 -19.15 -5.93 26.43
C GLY A 85 -18.71 -7.27 25.82
N TYR A 86 -18.07 -7.16 24.66
CA TYR A 86 -17.63 -8.31 23.88
C TYR A 86 -16.20 -8.12 23.38
N ARG A 87 -15.47 -9.22 23.17
CA ARG A 87 -14.14 -9.20 22.56
C ARG A 87 -14.01 -10.30 21.50
N LEU A 88 -13.25 -10.03 20.45
CA LEU A 88 -12.82 -11.06 19.50
C LEU A 88 -11.66 -11.85 20.11
N ALA A 89 -11.85 -13.16 20.25
CA ALA A 89 -10.81 -14.07 20.70
C ALA A 89 -9.89 -14.43 19.52
N ALA A 90 -8.99 -13.52 19.19
CA ALA A 90 -8.04 -13.68 18.10
C ALA A 90 -6.73 -12.95 18.43
N PRO A 91 -5.56 -13.53 18.10
CA PRO A 91 -4.32 -12.78 18.13
C PRO A 91 -4.35 -11.67 17.06
N PRO A 92 -3.58 -10.58 17.22
CA PRO A 92 -3.54 -9.50 16.25
C PRO A 92 -3.25 -9.98 14.81
N ASP A 93 -2.27 -10.87 14.62
CA ASP A 93 -1.91 -11.40 13.30
C ASP A 93 -2.98 -12.29 12.63
N ALA A 94 -4.03 -12.68 13.35
CA ALA A 94 -5.19 -13.33 12.74
C ALA A 94 -6.11 -12.32 12.02
N VAL A 95 -5.90 -11.01 12.21
CA VAL A 95 -6.63 -9.94 11.52
C VAL A 95 -5.71 -9.31 10.48
N ASP A 96 -6.15 -9.28 9.22
CA ASP A 96 -5.36 -8.79 8.08
C ASP A 96 -4.84 -7.36 8.26
N LEU A 97 -5.62 -6.47 8.88
CA LEU A 97 -5.25 -5.08 9.13
C LEU A 97 -4.03 -4.95 10.06
N HIS A 98 -3.96 -5.74 11.13
CA HIS A 98 -2.83 -5.70 12.08
C HIS A 98 -1.60 -6.38 11.49
N ARG A 99 -1.81 -7.46 10.73
CA ARG A 99 -0.74 -8.09 9.95
C ARG A 99 -0.17 -7.14 8.89
N PHE A 100 -1.03 -6.39 8.20
CA PHE A 100 -0.63 -5.35 7.25
C PHE A 100 0.20 -4.27 7.94
N GLU A 101 -0.26 -3.72 9.07
CA GLU A 101 0.48 -2.67 9.79
C GLU A 101 1.88 -3.15 10.19
N ARG A 102 1.99 -4.39 10.68
CA ARG A 102 3.28 -5.00 11.04
C ARG A 102 4.18 -5.18 9.82
N LEU A 103 3.71 -5.83 8.76
CA LEU A 103 4.49 -6.09 7.54
C LEU A 103 4.92 -4.79 6.84
N ALA A 104 4.02 -3.80 6.76
CA ALA A 104 4.33 -2.49 6.18
C ALA A 104 5.40 -1.75 6.99
N GLY A 105 5.33 -1.82 8.32
CA GLY A 105 6.35 -1.26 9.21
C GLY A 105 7.70 -1.97 9.08
N GLU A 106 7.72 -3.30 9.03
CA GLU A 106 8.93 -4.11 8.83
C GLU A 106 9.56 -3.85 7.46
N GLY A 107 8.75 -3.78 6.40
CA GLY A 107 9.22 -3.50 5.04
C GLY A 107 9.76 -2.09 4.86
N SER A 108 9.12 -1.09 5.48
CA SER A 108 9.63 0.30 5.48
C SER A 108 10.98 0.40 6.18
N ARG A 109 11.12 -0.25 7.34
CA ARG A 109 12.38 -0.28 8.09
C ARG A 109 13.49 -1.03 7.33
N ALA A 110 13.17 -2.14 6.68
CA ALA A 110 14.14 -2.85 5.83
C ALA A 110 14.65 -1.95 4.68
N LEU A 111 13.78 -1.11 4.10
CA LEU A 111 14.18 -0.16 3.07
C LEU A 111 15.12 0.92 3.62
N GLU A 112 14.82 1.47 4.80
CA GLU A 112 15.68 2.44 5.49
C GLU A 112 17.05 1.86 5.86
N GLU A 113 17.10 0.57 6.21
CA GLU A 113 18.32 -0.18 6.51
C GLU A 113 19.09 -0.61 5.24
N GLY A 114 18.55 -0.36 4.05
CA GLY A 114 19.17 -0.66 2.75
C GLY A 114 18.91 -2.07 2.21
N ASP A 115 18.08 -2.88 2.88
CA ASP A 115 17.66 -4.20 2.41
C ASP A 115 16.42 -4.10 1.52
N ALA A 116 16.63 -3.60 0.31
CA ALA A 116 15.57 -3.45 -0.70
C ALA A 116 14.89 -4.78 -1.09
N PRO A 117 15.60 -5.93 -1.23
CA PRO A 117 14.95 -7.22 -1.47
C PRO A 117 13.96 -7.62 -0.38
N GLN A 118 14.35 -7.52 0.89
CA GLN A 118 13.47 -7.84 2.02
C GLN A 118 12.30 -6.85 2.11
N ALA A 119 12.58 -5.55 1.93
CA ALA A 119 11.55 -4.52 1.92
C ALA A 119 10.45 -4.82 0.90
N LEU A 120 10.84 -5.11 -0.35
CA LEU A 120 9.89 -5.39 -1.42
C LEU A 120 9.02 -6.61 -1.10
N ALA A 121 9.63 -7.71 -0.66
CA ALA A 121 8.89 -8.94 -0.33
C ALA A 121 7.84 -8.71 0.78
N LEU A 122 8.21 -8.00 1.85
CA LEU A 122 7.31 -7.69 2.97
C LEU A 122 6.18 -6.75 2.54
N LEU A 123 6.48 -5.75 1.72
CA LEU A 123 5.50 -4.76 1.25
C LEU A 123 4.51 -5.37 0.25
N GLU A 124 4.97 -6.26 -0.64
CA GLU A 124 4.09 -7.04 -1.53
C GLU A 124 3.14 -7.93 -0.72
N GLU A 125 3.66 -8.64 0.29
CA GLU A 125 2.83 -9.46 1.19
C GLU A 125 1.80 -8.60 1.94
N ALA A 126 2.21 -7.43 2.44
CA ALA A 126 1.32 -6.49 3.12
C ALA A 126 0.20 -6.01 2.19
N LEU A 127 0.54 -5.57 0.97
CA LEU A 127 -0.42 -5.03 0.01
C LEU A 127 -1.38 -6.10 -0.53
N ALA A 128 -0.95 -7.36 -0.62
CA ALA A 128 -1.80 -8.49 -1.01
C ALA A 128 -2.93 -8.77 -0.01
N LEU A 129 -2.86 -8.25 1.23
CA LEU A 129 -3.94 -8.35 2.22
C LEU A 129 -5.14 -7.47 1.89
N TRP A 130 -4.97 -6.47 1.02
CA TRP A 130 -6.01 -5.53 0.63
C TRP A 130 -6.89 -6.08 -0.51
N HIS A 131 -8.19 -6.14 -0.27
CA HIS A 131 -9.18 -6.67 -1.21
C HIS A 131 -10.27 -5.63 -1.56
N GLY A 132 -10.10 -4.39 -1.13
CA GLY A 132 -11.04 -3.30 -1.35
C GLY A 132 -10.76 -2.11 -0.44
N PRO A 133 -11.67 -1.14 -0.35
CA PRO A 133 -11.56 -0.03 0.57
C PRO A 133 -11.53 -0.51 2.04
N ALA A 134 -10.73 0.15 2.87
CA ALA A 134 -10.66 -0.14 4.29
C ALA A 134 -12.04 -0.02 4.96
N LEU A 135 -12.39 -1.01 5.79
CA LEU A 135 -13.55 -0.94 6.70
C LEU A 135 -14.88 -0.67 5.99
N VAL A 136 -15.05 -1.21 4.76
CA VAL A 136 -16.19 -0.91 3.90
C VAL A 136 -17.56 -1.26 4.53
N ASP A 137 -17.59 -2.16 5.52
CA ASP A 137 -18.83 -2.55 6.20
C ASP A 137 -19.22 -1.66 7.38
N LEU A 138 -18.38 -0.68 7.76
CA LEU A 138 -18.74 0.29 8.80
C LEU A 138 -19.55 1.46 8.20
N PRO A 139 -20.63 1.91 8.87
CA PRO A 139 -21.43 3.06 8.45
C PRO A 139 -20.63 4.37 8.47
N ASP A 140 -20.08 4.78 9.63
CA ASP A 140 -19.22 5.96 9.77
C ASP A 140 -17.72 5.58 9.70
N ARG A 141 -17.31 5.09 8.53
CA ARG A 141 -15.93 4.61 8.34
C ARG A 141 -14.92 5.72 8.06
N ALA A 142 -15.35 6.94 7.77
CA ALA A 142 -14.55 7.89 6.99
C ALA A 142 -13.20 8.23 7.64
N ALA A 143 -13.18 8.60 8.92
CA ALA A 143 -11.95 8.96 9.61
C ALA A 143 -11.00 7.77 9.78
N THR A 144 -11.51 6.64 10.26
CA THR A 144 -10.69 5.44 10.49
C THR A 144 -10.19 4.83 9.18
N ALA A 145 -11.03 4.76 8.16
CA ALA A 145 -10.65 4.27 6.83
C ALA A 145 -9.59 5.17 6.19
N SER A 146 -9.72 6.50 6.31
CA SER A 146 -8.74 7.45 5.75
C SER A 146 -7.33 7.22 6.31
N ARG A 147 -7.21 6.95 7.63
CA ARG A 147 -5.92 6.60 8.24
C ARG A 147 -5.31 5.36 7.58
N TRP A 148 -6.10 4.31 7.35
CA TRP A 148 -5.60 3.06 6.79
C TRP A 148 -5.30 3.16 5.29
N GLU A 149 -6.09 3.92 4.52
CA GLU A 149 -5.79 4.19 3.11
C GLU A 149 -4.52 5.04 2.96
N ALA A 150 -4.27 6.00 3.87
CA ALA A 150 -2.99 6.71 3.90
C ALA A 150 -1.82 5.76 4.17
N ARG A 151 -1.96 4.83 5.13
CA ARG A 151 -0.94 3.79 5.38
C ARG A 151 -0.74 2.85 4.20
N ARG A 152 -1.79 2.53 3.45
CA ARG A 152 -1.70 1.77 2.21
C ARG A 152 -0.89 2.51 1.15
N LEU A 153 -1.12 3.82 1.01
CA LEU A 153 -0.36 4.67 0.10
C LEU A 153 1.13 4.72 0.48
N ASP A 154 1.44 4.88 1.77
CA ASP A 154 2.81 4.84 2.28
C ASP A 154 3.50 3.51 1.95
N ALA A 155 2.82 2.37 2.16
CA ALA A 155 3.35 1.05 1.83
C ALA A 155 3.60 0.87 0.32
N ARG A 156 2.71 1.37 -0.53
CA ARG A 156 2.92 1.40 -1.99
C ARG A 156 4.13 2.23 -2.36
N ARG A 157 4.24 3.44 -1.81
CA ARG A 157 5.37 4.34 -2.03
C ARG A 157 6.70 3.68 -1.64
N ALA A 158 6.74 3.01 -0.49
CA ALA A 158 7.92 2.27 -0.04
C ALA A 158 8.25 1.10 -1.00
N GLY A 159 7.25 0.35 -1.47
CA GLY A 159 7.45 -0.75 -2.41
C GLY A 159 8.04 -0.28 -3.74
N LEU A 160 7.56 0.87 -4.24
CA LEU A 160 8.10 1.53 -5.42
C LEU A 160 9.54 2.01 -5.18
N GLY A 161 9.83 2.58 -4.00
CA GLY A 161 11.21 2.91 -3.61
C GLY A 161 12.14 1.70 -3.59
N ALA A 162 11.67 0.56 -3.08
CA ALA A 162 12.43 -0.70 -3.08
C ALA A 162 12.70 -1.20 -4.51
N LEU A 163 11.73 -1.09 -5.42
CA LEU A 163 11.94 -1.42 -6.85
C LEU A 163 13.03 -0.54 -7.48
N LEU A 164 13.04 0.77 -7.19
CA LEU A 164 14.08 1.67 -7.69
C LEU A 164 15.46 1.32 -7.14
N ALA A 165 15.55 1.03 -5.84
CA ALA A 165 16.80 0.60 -5.21
C ALA A 165 17.35 -0.72 -5.81
N LEU A 166 16.46 -1.57 -6.35
CA LEU A 166 16.81 -2.81 -7.04
C LEU A 166 17.12 -2.62 -8.54
N GLY A 167 17.11 -1.38 -9.05
CA GLY A 167 17.30 -1.09 -10.47
C GLY A 167 16.12 -1.52 -11.35
N ARG A 168 14.95 -1.76 -10.75
CA ARG A 168 13.72 -2.23 -11.44
C ARG A 168 12.79 -1.08 -11.76
N ALA A 169 13.33 0.02 -12.28
CA ALA A 169 12.56 1.24 -12.58
C ALA A 169 11.41 1.00 -13.58
N GLY A 170 11.61 0.12 -14.57
CA GLY A 170 10.58 -0.27 -15.53
C GLY A 170 9.32 -0.87 -14.88
N ASP A 171 9.50 -1.64 -13.79
CA ASP A 171 8.39 -2.27 -13.06
C ASP A 171 7.61 -1.25 -12.22
N ALA A 172 8.27 -0.19 -11.74
CA ALA A 172 7.67 0.84 -10.90
C ALA A 172 6.87 1.89 -11.69
N LEU A 173 7.28 2.18 -12.93
CA LEU A 173 6.73 3.27 -13.75
C LEU A 173 5.19 3.21 -13.96
N PRO A 174 4.58 2.06 -14.30
CA PRO A 174 3.13 2.00 -14.52
C PRO A 174 2.31 2.37 -13.28
N GLU A 175 2.71 1.88 -12.10
CA GLU A 175 2.01 2.20 -10.86
C GLU A 175 2.30 3.64 -10.41
N LEU A 176 3.53 4.13 -10.59
CA LEU A 176 3.88 5.53 -10.31
C LEU A 176 3.06 6.51 -11.14
N ALA A 177 2.79 6.20 -12.42
CA ALA A 177 1.94 7.04 -13.26
C ALA A 177 0.53 7.17 -12.67
N VAL A 178 -0.11 6.03 -12.32
CA VAL A 178 -1.45 6.01 -11.73
C VAL A 178 -1.51 6.76 -10.40
N LEU A 179 -0.53 6.53 -9.52
CA LEU A 179 -0.50 7.18 -8.19
C LEU A 179 -0.22 8.68 -8.28
N CYS A 180 0.67 9.11 -9.18
CA CYS A 180 0.96 10.53 -9.37
C CYS A 180 -0.23 11.28 -9.98
N ASP A 181 -0.99 10.65 -10.88
CA ASP A 181 -2.21 11.26 -11.43
C ASP A 181 -3.31 11.39 -10.36
N ALA A 182 -3.42 10.40 -9.46
CA ALA A 182 -4.37 10.44 -8.35
C ALA A 182 -3.95 11.40 -7.22
N HIS A 183 -2.64 11.59 -7.02
CA HIS A 183 -2.06 12.39 -5.95
C HIS A 183 -1.03 13.39 -6.50
N PRO A 184 -1.43 14.34 -7.34
CA PRO A 184 -0.48 15.14 -8.11
C PRO A 184 0.33 16.13 -7.27
N LEU A 185 -0.16 16.48 -6.06
CA LEU A 185 0.55 17.34 -5.09
C LEU A 185 1.42 16.55 -4.10
N ASP A 186 1.51 15.22 -4.21
CA ASP A 186 2.37 14.39 -3.35
C ASP A 186 3.80 14.40 -3.90
N GLU A 187 4.60 15.38 -3.46
CA GLU A 187 5.99 15.53 -3.90
C GLU A 187 6.85 14.26 -3.74
N PRO A 188 6.77 13.49 -2.63
CA PRO A 188 7.46 12.20 -2.52
C PRO A 188 7.14 11.20 -3.64
N LEU A 189 5.87 11.07 -4.06
CA LEU A 189 5.51 10.24 -5.22
C LEU A 189 6.11 10.80 -6.52
N GLN A 190 6.09 12.12 -6.69
CA GLN A 190 6.67 12.77 -7.86
C GLN A 190 8.18 12.54 -7.95
N VAL A 191 8.91 12.59 -6.83
CA VAL A 191 10.34 12.27 -6.75
C VAL A 191 10.60 10.83 -7.23
N LEU A 192 9.78 9.86 -6.82
CA LEU A 192 9.92 8.48 -7.28
C LEU A 192 9.65 8.35 -8.78
N ARG A 193 8.60 9.01 -9.31
CA ARG A 193 8.27 9.01 -10.75
C ARG A 193 9.43 9.55 -11.59
N ILE A 194 9.96 10.71 -11.22
CA ILE A 194 11.05 11.37 -11.95
C ILE A 194 12.35 10.55 -11.85
N THR A 195 12.65 9.99 -10.67
CA THR A 195 13.78 9.06 -10.47
C THR A 195 13.63 7.82 -11.35
N ALA A 196 12.45 7.21 -11.38
CA ALA A 196 12.18 6.03 -12.20
C ALA A 196 12.33 6.31 -13.71
N LEU A 197 11.86 7.46 -14.19
CA LEU A 197 12.02 7.87 -15.59
C LEU A 197 13.49 8.04 -15.95
N ARG A 198 14.26 8.70 -15.08
CA ARG A 198 15.71 8.86 -15.23
C ARG A 198 16.42 7.52 -15.29
N ASP A 199 16.17 6.64 -14.33
CA ASP A 199 16.85 5.34 -14.20
C ASP A 199 16.44 4.37 -15.32
N ALA A 200 15.26 4.58 -15.93
CA ALA A 200 14.82 3.88 -17.14
C ALA A 200 15.40 4.47 -18.44
N GLY A 201 16.30 5.46 -18.37
CA GLY A 201 16.92 6.08 -19.55
C GLY A 201 15.98 7.01 -20.32
N ARG A 202 14.99 7.62 -19.66
CA ARG A 202 14.01 8.55 -20.24
C ARG A 202 14.17 9.98 -19.68
N PRO A 203 15.36 10.61 -19.79
CA PRO A 203 15.65 11.89 -19.13
C PRO A 203 14.79 13.05 -19.62
N ALA A 204 14.40 13.07 -20.90
CA ALA A 204 13.50 14.09 -21.43
C ALA A 204 12.12 14.05 -20.76
N GLU A 205 11.61 12.84 -20.49
CA GLU A 205 10.33 12.65 -19.80
C GLU A 205 10.45 12.95 -18.31
N ALA A 206 11.60 12.66 -17.68
CA ALA A 206 11.89 13.05 -16.31
C ALA A 206 11.87 14.58 -16.14
N LEU A 207 12.49 15.32 -17.07
CA LEU A 207 12.47 16.79 -17.08
C LEU A 207 11.07 17.35 -17.31
N ALA A 208 10.31 16.78 -18.26
CA ALA A 208 8.92 17.17 -18.50
C ALA A 208 8.06 16.96 -17.24
N ALA A 209 8.18 15.80 -16.58
CA ALA A 209 7.44 15.50 -15.35
C ALA A 209 7.79 16.44 -14.19
N TYR A 210 9.06 16.85 -14.05
CA TYR A 210 9.44 17.88 -13.08
C TYR A 210 8.76 19.21 -13.36
N GLU A 211 8.75 19.65 -14.62
CA GLU A 211 8.17 20.93 -15.03
C GLU A 211 6.64 20.97 -14.85
N GLU A 212 5.96 19.85 -15.12
CA GLU A 212 4.54 19.67 -14.82
C GLU A 212 4.24 19.89 -13.33
N VAL A 213 5.03 19.23 -12.46
CA VAL A 213 4.85 19.33 -11.00
C VAL A 213 5.18 20.73 -10.50
N ARG A 214 6.25 21.35 -11.02
CA ARG A 214 6.63 22.73 -10.68
C ARG A 214 5.51 23.71 -11.00
N THR A 215 4.96 23.61 -12.20
CA THR A 215 3.86 24.48 -12.66
C THR A 215 2.61 24.25 -11.82
N LEU A 216 2.27 22.99 -11.53
CA LEU A 216 1.11 22.66 -10.70
C LEU A 216 1.22 23.22 -9.28
N LEU A 217 2.39 23.11 -8.64
CA LEU A 217 2.61 23.64 -7.29
C LEU A 217 2.52 25.17 -7.25
N ASP A 218 3.05 25.84 -8.26
CA ASP A 218 2.96 27.30 -8.40
C ASP A 218 1.50 27.72 -8.61
N ASP A 219 0.79 27.09 -9.56
CA ASP A 219 -0.59 27.44 -9.91
C ASP A 219 -1.59 27.15 -8.78
N ARG A 220 -1.43 26.03 -8.06
CA ARG A 220 -2.40 25.58 -7.04
C ARG A 220 -2.11 26.09 -5.65
N LEU A 221 -0.83 26.23 -5.29
CA LEU A 221 -0.39 26.53 -3.93
C LEU A 221 0.44 27.83 -3.85
N GLY A 222 0.91 28.37 -4.97
CA GLY A 222 1.81 29.54 -4.97
C GLY A 222 3.19 29.21 -4.38
N THR A 223 3.60 27.94 -4.45
CA THR A 223 4.83 27.44 -3.82
C THR A 223 5.78 26.84 -4.83
N ALA A 224 7.09 27.05 -4.63
CA ALA A 224 8.13 26.36 -5.38
C ALA A 224 8.27 24.88 -4.94
N PRO A 225 8.82 23.99 -5.80
CA PRO A 225 9.11 22.60 -5.42
C PRO A 225 10.02 22.49 -4.20
N GLY A 226 9.79 21.45 -3.39
CA GLY A 226 10.58 21.10 -2.24
C GLY A 226 12.04 20.75 -2.59
N PRO A 227 12.90 20.60 -1.56
CA PRO A 227 14.33 20.38 -1.74
C PRO A 227 14.65 19.10 -2.52
N ALA A 228 13.90 18.01 -2.31
CA ALA A 228 14.13 16.74 -3.00
C ALA A 228 13.89 16.85 -4.51
N LEU A 229 12.80 17.49 -4.94
CA LEU A 229 12.51 17.72 -6.36
C LEU A 229 13.55 18.64 -7.01
N ARG A 230 13.95 19.71 -6.32
CA ARG A 230 14.98 20.64 -6.84
C ARG A 230 16.35 19.99 -6.98
N ALA A 231 16.73 19.13 -6.03
CA ALA A 231 17.96 18.34 -6.11
C ALA A 231 17.92 17.40 -7.32
N LEU A 232 16.82 16.67 -7.49
CA LEU A 232 16.64 15.74 -8.61
C LEU A 232 16.66 16.46 -9.97
N HIS A 233 16.03 17.63 -10.09
CA HIS A 233 16.12 18.45 -11.30
C HIS A 233 17.56 18.89 -11.60
N THR A 234 18.32 19.27 -10.57
CA THR A 234 19.74 19.60 -10.73
C THR A 234 20.51 18.39 -11.25
N GLU A 235 20.30 17.19 -10.69
CA GLU A 235 20.94 15.96 -11.18
C GLU A 235 20.59 15.67 -12.65
N LEU A 236 19.33 15.85 -13.05
CA LEU A 236 18.89 15.65 -14.43
C LEU A 236 19.59 16.57 -15.43
N LEU A 237 19.84 17.82 -15.06
CA LEU A 237 20.53 18.79 -15.92
C LEU A 237 22.03 18.51 -16.06
N HIS A 238 22.63 17.81 -15.08
CA HIS A 238 24.06 17.51 -15.05
C HIS A 238 24.39 16.09 -15.52
N GLN A 239 23.43 15.35 -16.08
CA GLN A 239 23.72 14.07 -16.72
C GLN A 239 24.58 14.29 -17.96
N GLU A 240 25.87 13.98 -17.83
CA GLU A 240 26.80 13.97 -18.96
C GLU A 240 26.25 13.00 -20.03
N PRO A 241 26.21 13.41 -21.31
CA PRO A 241 25.81 12.51 -22.38
C PRO A 241 26.65 11.24 -22.31
N PRO A 242 26.09 10.03 -22.55
CA PRO A 242 26.90 8.84 -22.69
C PRO A 242 28.01 9.15 -23.72
N PRO A 243 29.28 8.80 -23.43
CA PRO A 243 30.37 9.11 -24.32
C PRO A 243 30.02 8.59 -25.72
N PRO A 244 30.25 9.38 -26.79
CA PRO A 244 29.93 8.95 -28.14
C PRO A 244 30.57 7.58 -28.36
N PRO A 245 29.86 6.62 -29.00
CA PRO A 245 30.43 5.31 -29.27
C PRO A 245 31.75 5.54 -29.98
N VAL A 246 32.84 5.04 -29.39
CA VAL A 246 34.14 5.02 -30.04
C VAL A 246 33.96 4.23 -31.32
N SER A 247 33.83 4.94 -32.44
CA SER A 247 33.93 4.32 -33.76
C SER A 247 35.32 3.73 -33.81
N SER A 248 35.40 2.41 -33.67
CA SER A 248 36.60 1.67 -34.01
C SER A 248 36.91 2.02 -35.46
N ALA A 249 37.92 2.87 -35.65
CA ALA A 249 38.46 3.15 -36.97
C ALA A 249 38.72 1.80 -37.67
N PRO A 250 38.39 1.66 -38.97
CA PRO A 250 38.64 0.43 -39.68
C PRO A 250 40.12 0.08 -39.53
N GLY A 251 40.40 -1.08 -38.94
CA GLY A 251 41.76 -1.58 -38.81
C GLY A 251 42.46 -1.57 -40.18
N PRO A 252 43.75 -1.23 -40.25
CA PRO A 252 44.46 -1.11 -41.52
C PRO A 252 44.33 -2.40 -42.33
N ALA A 253 43.94 -2.25 -43.59
CA ALA A 253 43.72 -3.37 -44.51
C ALA A 253 44.97 -4.27 -44.60
N PRO A 254 44.81 -5.60 -44.67
CA PRO A 254 45.95 -6.52 -44.76
C PRO A 254 46.74 -6.26 -46.05
N ARG A 255 48.05 -6.07 -45.90
CA ARG A 255 48.99 -5.94 -47.04
C ARG A 255 48.96 -7.21 -47.89
N PRO A 256 48.92 -7.11 -49.23
CA PRO A 256 48.96 -8.26 -50.11
C PRO A 256 50.32 -8.98 -49.99
N ALA A 257 50.28 -10.30 -49.91
CA ALA A 257 51.46 -11.16 -49.84
C ALA A 257 52.31 -11.04 -51.13
N PRO A 258 53.65 -11.05 -51.04
CA PRO A 258 54.50 -11.02 -52.21
C PRO A 258 54.39 -12.35 -52.98
N GLY A 259 54.06 -12.23 -54.27
CA GLY A 259 54.00 -13.35 -55.21
C GLY A 259 55.35 -14.04 -55.36
N ARG A 260 55.32 -15.37 -55.43
CA ARG A 260 56.48 -16.24 -55.62
C ARG A 260 56.82 -16.31 -57.12
N PRO A 261 58.06 -16.01 -57.55
CA PRO A 261 58.48 -16.18 -58.94
C PRO A 261 58.75 -17.66 -59.28
N PRO A 262 58.81 -18.03 -60.58
CA PRO A 262 58.79 -19.41 -61.08
C PRO A 262 60.00 -20.25 -60.70
#